data_AF-A0A3L6QX08-F1
#
_entry.id   AF-A0A3L6QX08-F1
#
_cell.length_a   1.000
_cell.length_b   1.000
_cell.length_c   1.000
_cell.angle_alpha   90.00
_cell.angle_beta   90.00
_cell.angle_gamma   90.00
#
_symmetry.space_group_name_H-M   'P 1'
#
loop_
_entity.id
_entity.type
_entity.pdbx_description
1 polymer ?
#
loop_
_entity_poly.entity_id
_entity_poly.type
_entity_poly.pdbx_seq_one_letter_code
_entity_poly.pdbx_strand_id
1 'polypeptide(L)' 'MAGLFTKQAAVYAAARPAYPKDLFTKLAALTAHHRLAWDVGTGNGQAAIGVAEH' A
#
# COMPACT_ATOMS: atom_id res chain seq x y z
N MET A 1 -4.09 -7.77 -23.89
CA MET A 1 -4.68 -7.25 -22.63
C MET A 1 -3.62 -6.91 -21.57
N ALA A 2 -2.66 -7.78 -21.25
CA ALA A 2 -1.76 -7.60 -20.09
C ALA A 2 -0.83 -6.35 -20.09
N GLY A 3 -0.59 -5.70 -21.24
CA GLY A 3 0.37 -4.58 -21.34
C GLY A 3 -0.26 -3.18 -21.46
N LEU A 4 -1.59 -3.07 -21.50
CA LEU A 4 -2.28 -1.81 -21.83
C LEU A 4 -2.08 -0.72 -20.76
N PHE A 5 -1.69 -1.11 -19.54
CA PHE A 5 -1.57 -0.20 -18.40
C PHE A 5 -0.15 -0.11 -17.83
N THR A 6 0.84 -0.80 -18.41
CA THR A 6 2.19 -0.87 -17.82
C THR A 6 2.86 0.50 -17.77
N LYS A 7 2.71 1.31 -18.83
CA LYS A 7 3.27 2.68 -18.87
C LYS A 7 2.54 3.60 -17.89
N GLN A 8 1.22 3.52 -17.84
CA GLN A 8 0.38 4.32 -16.95
C GLN A 8 0.61 3.96 -15.48
N ALA A 9 0.83 2.68 -15.16
CA ALA A 9 1.13 2.22 -13.81
C ALA A 9 2.46 2.78 -13.29
N ALA A 10 3.49 2.86 -14.11
CA ALA A 10 4.78 3.45 -13.74
C ALA A 10 4.66 4.96 -13.46
N VAL A 11 3.97 5.69 -14.35
CA VAL A 11 3.70 7.12 -14.15
C VAL A 11 2.83 7.37 -12.92
N TYR A 12 1.80 6.54 -12.71
CA TYR A 12 0.93 6.60 -11.54
C TYR A 12 1.68 6.35 -10.24
N ALA A 13 2.60 5.38 -10.22
CA ALA A 13 3.44 5.11 -9.06
C ALA A 13 4.37 6.28 -8.72
N ALA A 14 4.98 6.91 -9.73
CA ALA A 14 5.89 8.04 -9.54
C ALA A 14 5.17 9.34 -9.11
N ALA A 15 3.94 9.55 -9.57
CA ALA A 15 3.16 10.74 -9.24
C ALA A 15 2.41 10.65 -7.90
N ARG A 16 2.25 9.44 -7.34
CA ARG A 16 1.54 9.26 -6.07
C ARG A 16 2.40 9.68 -4.88
N PRO A 17 1.86 10.50 -3.95
CA PRO A 17 2.48 10.71 -2.66
C PRO A 17 2.64 9.38 -1.90
N ALA A 18 3.76 9.23 -1.21
CA ALA A 18 3.95 8.12 -0.29
C ALA A 18 3.04 8.29 0.93
N TYR A 19 2.55 7.17 1.46
CA TYR A 19 1.82 7.17 2.73
C TYR A 19 2.80 7.46 3.88
N PRO A 20 2.45 8.37 4.82
CA PRO A 20 3.29 8.61 5.99
C PRO A 20 3.30 7.39 6.89
N LYS A 21 4.46 7.04 7.46
CA LYS A 21 4.62 5.88 8.36
C LYS A 21 3.66 5.92 9.55
N ASP A 22 3.46 7.11 10.14
CA ASP A 22 2.57 7.33 11.28
C ASP A 22 1.12 6.89 11.04
N LEU A 23 0.67 6.86 9.78
CA LEU A 23 -0.64 6.33 9.44
C LEU A 23 -0.74 4.85 9.82
N PHE A 24 0.23 4.05 9.41
CA PHE A 24 0.23 2.61 9.68
C PHE A 24 0.50 2.31 11.15
N THR A 25 1.34 3.10 11.81
CA THR A 25 1.54 2.98 13.26
C THR A 25 0.24 3.20 14.04
N LYS A 26 -0.57 4.20 13.63
CA LYS A 26 -1.89 4.43 14.24
C LYS A 26 -2.85 3.29 13.97
N LEU A 27 -2.91 2.78 12.75
CA LEU A 27 -3.78 1.66 12.39
C LEU A 27 -3.40 0.39 13.16
N ALA A 28 -2.10 0.08 13.23
CA ALA A 28 -1.56 -1.03 14.00
C ALA A 28 -1.97 -0.93 15.48
N ALA A 29 -1.84 0.25 16.10
CA ALA A 29 -2.24 0.46 17.49
C ALA A 29 -3.75 0.28 17.76
N LEU A 30 -4.59 0.40 16.73
CA LEU A 30 -6.04 0.19 16.82
C LEU A 30 -6.45 -1.27 16.55
N THR A 31 -5.50 -2.15 16.23
CA THR A 31 -5.78 -3.53 15.83
C THR A 31 -5.19 -4.49 16.86
N ALA A 32 -5.96 -5.47 17.33
CA ALA A 32 -5.50 -6.41 18.36
C ALA A 32 -4.55 -7.49 17.83
N HIS A 33 -4.58 -7.77 16.53
CA HIS A 33 -3.86 -8.88 15.90
C HIS A 33 -3.20 -8.43 14.61
N HIS A 34 -1.97 -8.93 14.40
CA HIS A 34 -1.08 -8.52 13.30
C HIS A 34 -0.66 -9.70 12.42
N ARG A 35 -1.26 -10.88 12.62
CA ARG A 35 -0.86 -12.10 11.90
C ARG A 35 -1.19 -12.05 10.40
N LEU A 36 -2.24 -11.33 10.02
CA LEU A 36 -2.72 -11.25 8.65
C LEU A 36 -3.39 -9.90 8.41
N ALA A 37 -3.08 -9.29 7.27
CA ALA A 37 -3.75 -8.09 6.77
C ALA A 37 -4.25 -8.31 5.34
N TRP A 38 -5.34 -7.62 4.98
CA TRP A 38 -5.88 -7.64 3.63
C TRP A 38 -5.85 -6.24 3.03
N ASP A 39 -4.97 -6.03 2.04
CA ASP A 39 -4.88 -4.79 1.26
C ASP A 39 -5.77 -4.87 0.02
N VAL A 40 -7.03 -4.43 0.15
CA VAL A 40 -8.02 -4.45 -0.92
C VAL A 40 -7.65 -3.44 -2.00
N GLY A 41 -7.43 -3.90 -3.23
CA GLY A 41 -7.08 -3.01 -4.34
C GLY A 41 -5.66 -2.45 -4.23
N THR A 42 -4.71 -3.26 -3.73
CA THR A 42 -3.31 -2.88 -3.43
C THR A 42 -2.57 -2.16 -4.57
N GLY A 43 -2.98 -2.36 -5.83
CA GLY A 43 -2.42 -1.65 -6.97
C GLY A 43 -0.91 -1.91 -7.10
N ASN A 44 -0.10 -0.86 -6.89
CA ASN A 44 1.36 -0.95 -6.92
C ASN A 44 2.00 -1.34 -5.57
N GLY A 45 1.19 -1.61 -4.53
CA GLY A 45 1.66 -2.09 -3.23
C GLY A 45 2.18 -1.02 -2.28
N GLN A 46 2.04 0.29 -2.59
CA GLN A 46 2.57 1.35 -1.72
C GLN A 46 2.02 1.30 -0.29
N ALA A 47 0.74 0.95 -0.11
CA ALA A 47 0.15 0.79 1.22
C ALA A 47 0.59 -0.52 1.90
N ALA A 48 0.64 -1.62 1.15
CA ALA A 48 1.10 -2.92 1.64
C ALA A 48 2.50 -2.87 2.28
N ILE A 49 3.42 -2.04 1.77
CA ILE A 49 4.75 -1.86 2.36
C ILE A 49 4.64 -1.34 3.80
N GLY A 50 3.86 -0.28 4.03
CA GLY A 50 3.70 0.28 5.38
C GLY A 50 2.92 -0.64 6.31
N VAL A 51 1.96 -1.40 5.80
CA VAL A 51 1.26 -2.45 6.56
C VAL A 51 2.21 -3.56 6.99
N ALA A 52 3.16 -3.97 6.14
CA ALA A 52 4.12 -5.02 6.44
C ALA A 52 5.17 -4.62 7.50
N GLU A 53 5.27 -3.34 7.87
CA GLU A 53 6.14 -2.87 8.95
C GLU A 53 5.54 -3.11 10.36
N HIS A 54 4.29 -3.61 10.47
CA HIS A 54 3.53 -3.77 11.72
C HIS A 54 2.84 -5.13 11.83
#